data_AF-A0A8J7MWV0-F1
#
_entry.id   AF-A0A8J7MWV0-F1
#
_cell.length_a   1.000
_cell.length_b   1.000
_cell.length_c   1.000
_cell.angle_alpha   90.00
_cell.angle_beta   90.00
_cell.angle_gamma   90.00
#
_symmetry.space_group_name_H-M   'P 1'
#
loop_
_entity.id
_entity.type
_entity.pdbx_description
1 polymer ?
#
loop_
_entity_poly.entity_id
_entity_poly.type
_entity_poly.pdbx_seq_one_letter_code
_entity_poly.pdbx_strand_id
1 'polypeptide(L)'
;MSDATSPTPRAPWTAIYLTAVVVLLAILAFLVWATPVAEDGAKDWFAPMITGGWMAWTFPVALFFWVIGSLLVTMTVLAIRFPETPRLGVLRIETTRGDRLFISLLGSAFLCLGWLFFFGGPLFWALMLCLVYAAAVFRWV
;
A
#
# COMPACT_ATOMS: atom_id res chain seq x y z
N MET A 1 -13.46 -51.51 -6.23
CA MET A 1 -12.92 -50.29 -6.84
C MET A 1 -12.94 -49.22 -5.75
N SER A 2 -11.85 -49.01 -5.03
CA SER A 2 -11.76 -48.11 -3.89
C SER A 2 -11.31 -46.72 -4.36
N ASP A 3 -12.22 -45.75 -4.33
CA ASP A 3 -11.89 -44.33 -4.50
C ASP A 3 -11.07 -43.86 -3.30
N ALA A 4 -9.74 -43.83 -3.46
CA ALA A 4 -8.85 -43.17 -2.54
C ALA A 4 -8.92 -41.66 -2.82
N THR A 5 -9.78 -40.95 -2.09
CA THR A 5 -9.75 -39.48 -2.07
C THR A 5 -8.46 -39.05 -1.36
N SER A 6 -7.43 -38.70 -2.12
CA SER A 6 -6.24 -38.08 -1.57
C SER A 6 -6.64 -36.74 -0.93
N PRO A 7 -6.27 -36.48 0.34
CA PRO A 7 -6.58 -35.20 0.96
C PRO A 7 -5.92 -34.08 0.16
N THR A 8 -6.73 -33.12 -0.28
CA THR A 8 -6.21 -31.92 -0.94
C THR A 8 -5.34 -31.14 0.05
N PRO A 9 -4.06 -30.84 -0.29
CA PRO A 9 -3.20 -30.06 0.58
C PRO A 9 -3.83 -28.69 0.84
N ARG A 10 -4.08 -28.36 2.12
CA ARG A 10 -4.55 -27.02 2.47
C ARG A 10 -3.36 -26.06 2.40
N ALA A 11 -3.52 -24.94 1.69
CA ALA A 11 -2.52 -23.89 1.70
C ALA A 11 -2.28 -23.39 3.15
N PRO A 12 -1.02 -23.27 3.60
CA PRO A 12 -0.69 -22.80 4.94
C PRO A 12 -0.81 -21.27 5.02
N TRP A 13 -2.06 -20.78 5.04
CA TRP A 13 -2.36 -19.35 4.99
C TRP A 13 -1.67 -18.54 6.08
N THR A 14 -1.52 -19.08 7.28
CA THR A 14 -0.75 -18.45 8.36
C THR A 14 0.71 -18.22 7.98
N ALA A 15 1.35 -19.21 7.34
CA ALA A 15 2.72 -19.08 6.85
C ALA A 15 2.83 -18.04 5.74
N ILE A 16 1.83 -17.96 4.85
CA ILE A 16 1.78 -16.95 3.77
C ILE A 16 1.68 -15.54 4.37
N TYR A 17 0.76 -15.32 5.31
CA TYR A 17 0.61 -14.03 5.99
C TYR A 17 1.88 -13.63 6.75
N LEU A 18 2.45 -14.56 7.52
CA LEU A 18 3.68 -14.32 8.26
C LEU A 18 4.85 -13.99 7.33
N THR A 19 5.00 -14.73 6.23
CA THR A 19 6.06 -14.48 5.25
C THR A 19 5.90 -13.10 4.63
N ALA A 20 4.68 -12.74 4.19
CA ALA A 20 4.41 -11.44 3.62
C ALA A 20 4.70 -10.30 4.60
N VAL A 21 4.25 -10.42 5.86
CA VAL A 21 4.51 -9.43 6.90
C VAL A 21 6.01 -9.31 7.19
N VAL A 22 6.72 -10.42 7.35
CA VAL A 22 8.16 -10.43 7.62
C VAL A 22 8.93 -9.78 6.46
N VAL A 23 8.60 -10.11 5.21
CA VAL A 23 9.25 -9.50 4.04
C VAL A 23 8.98 -8.00 3.99
N LEU A 24 7.73 -7.56 4.19
CA LEU A 24 7.39 -6.14 4.18
C LEU A 24 8.07 -5.37 5.30
N LEU A 25 8.12 -5.93 6.52
CA LEU A 25 8.82 -5.35 7.66
C LEU A 25 10.34 -5.33 7.46
N ALA A 26 10.92 -6.36 6.86
CA ALA A 26 12.34 -6.40 6.53
C ALA A 26 12.70 -5.31 5.50
N ILE A 27 11.87 -5.11 4.47
CA ILE A 27 12.04 -4.03 3.50
C ILE A 27 11.91 -2.67 4.20
N LEU A 28 10.91 -2.49 5.07
CA LEU A 28 10.74 -1.23 5.82
C LEU A 28 11.95 -0.95 6.73
N ALA A 29 12.42 -1.96 7.46
CA ALA A 29 13.60 -1.85 8.31
C ALA A 29 14.84 -1.51 7.49
N PHE A 30 15.00 -2.11 6.31
CA PHE A 30 16.07 -1.79 5.37
C PHE A 30 15.99 -0.33 4.90
N LEU A 31 14.80 0.17 4.55
CA LEU A 31 14.61 1.57 4.16
C LEU A 31 14.93 2.54 5.30
N VAL A 32 14.52 2.22 6.53
CA VAL A 32 14.85 3.01 7.73
C VAL A 32 16.34 2.94 8.05
N TRP A 33 17.01 1.82 7.80
CA TRP A 33 18.45 1.71 7.97
C TRP A 33 19.23 2.48 6.90
N ALA A 34 18.73 2.47 5.66
CA ALA A 34 19.33 3.16 4.52
C ALA A 34 19.17 4.70 4.57
N THR A 35 18.42 5.25 5.54
CA THR A 35 18.32 6.70 5.73
C THR A 35 19.70 7.28 6.05
N PRO A 36 20.18 8.31 5.32
CA PRO A 36 21.46 8.91 5.58
C PRO A 36 21.49 9.52 6.99
N VAL A 37 22.67 9.44 7.61
CA VAL A 37 22.95 10.04 8.91
C VAL A 37 23.77 11.30 8.67
N ALA A 38 23.29 12.42 9.17
CA ALA A 38 23.97 13.70 9.13
C ALA A 38 25.23 13.70 10.01
N GLU A 39 26.08 14.71 9.83
CA GLU A 39 27.38 14.81 10.52
C GLU A 39 27.27 14.88 12.05
N ASP A 40 26.11 15.30 12.57
CA ASP A 40 25.76 15.35 13.99
C ASP A 40 25.30 13.98 14.56
N GLY A 41 25.27 12.93 13.74
CA GLY A 41 24.78 11.61 14.11
C GLY A 41 23.25 11.47 14.08
N ALA A 42 22.50 12.53 13.70
CA ALA A 42 21.06 12.47 13.52
C ALA A 42 20.69 11.88 12.15
N LYS A 43 19.55 11.19 12.05
CA LYS A 43 19.03 10.74 10.74
C LYS A 43 18.47 11.93 9.97
N ASP A 44 18.95 12.12 8.75
CA ASP A 44 18.39 13.09 7.82
C ASP A 44 17.30 12.43 6.99
N TRP A 45 16.05 12.65 7.40
CA TRP A 45 14.87 12.06 6.77
C TRP A 45 14.56 12.62 5.38
N PHE A 46 15.05 13.82 5.05
CA PHE A 46 14.73 14.50 3.80
C PHE A 46 15.90 14.55 2.82
N ALA A 47 17.12 14.21 3.28
CA ALA A 47 18.25 14.05 2.39
C ALA A 47 18.03 12.91 1.37
N PRO A 48 18.56 13.05 0.15
CA PRO A 48 18.64 11.96 -0.80
C PRO A 48 19.50 10.81 -0.24
N MET A 49 18.97 9.59 -0.27
CA MET A 49 19.68 8.37 0.12
C MET A 49 20.78 7.97 -0.89
N ILE A 50 20.68 8.46 -2.13
CA ILE A 50 21.65 8.19 -3.21
C ILE A 50 22.22 9.52 -3.70
N THR A 51 23.51 9.75 -3.43
CA THR A 51 24.21 10.94 -3.91
C THR A 51 24.45 10.83 -5.42
N GLY A 52 24.00 11.83 -6.20
CA GLY A 52 24.17 11.85 -7.67
C GLY A 52 23.14 11.01 -8.45
N GLY A 53 22.08 10.53 -7.79
CA GLY A 53 20.96 9.87 -8.47
C GLY A 53 20.16 10.82 -9.37
N TRP A 54 19.58 10.30 -10.44
CA TRP A 54 18.75 11.07 -11.38
C TRP A 54 17.46 11.65 -10.74
N MET A 55 17.00 11.03 -9.64
CA MET A 55 15.89 11.48 -8.83
C MET A 55 16.35 11.58 -7.38
N ALA A 56 15.86 12.61 -6.67
CA ALA A 56 16.04 12.73 -5.24
C ALA A 56 15.26 11.63 -4.51
N TRP A 57 15.91 10.47 -4.34
CA TRP A 57 15.36 9.35 -3.58
C TRP A 57 15.47 9.62 -2.09
N THR A 58 14.46 10.30 -1.55
CA THR A 58 14.35 10.59 -0.12
C THR A 58 13.56 9.50 0.60
N PHE A 59 13.68 9.43 1.93
CA PHE A 59 12.92 8.46 2.72
C PHE A 59 11.40 8.57 2.52
N PRO A 60 10.78 9.78 2.51
CA PRO A 60 9.35 9.93 2.21
C PRO A 60 8.93 9.34 0.86
N VAL A 61 9.76 9.49 -0.18
CA VAL A 61 9.47 8.93 -1.51
C VAL A 61 9.53 7.41 -1.48
N ALA A 62 10.58 6.84 -0.88
CA ALA A 62 10.69 5.38 -0.76
C ALA A 62 9.57 4.78 0.10
N LEU A 63 9.18 5.47 1.19
CA LEU A 63 8.06 5.07 2.04
C LEU A 63 6.75 5.06 1.27
N PHE A 64 6.49 6.04 0.40
CA PHE A 64 5.31 6.06 -0.46
C PHE A 64 5.24 4.84 -1.38
N PHE A 65 6.33 4.49 -2.06
CA PHE A 65 6.37 3.30 -2.92
C PHE A 65 6.29 1.99 -2.12
N TRP A 66 6.86 1.95 -0.91
CA TRP A 66 6.71 0.82 -0.01
C TRP A 66 5.24 0.63 0.40
N VAL A 67 4.53 1.71 0.71
CA VAL A 67 3.08 1.68 0.98
C VAL A 67 2.35 1.09 -0.23
N ILE A 68 2.58 1.59 -1.45
CA ILE A 68 1.96 1.03 -2.67
C ILE A 68 2.26 -0.47 -2.81
N GLY A 69 3.53 -0.87 -2.66
CA GLY A 69 3.94 -2.28 -2.73
C GLY A 69 3.25 -3.16 -1.69
N SER A 70 3.16 -2.71 -0.43
CA SER A 70 2.46 -3.43 0.63
C SER A 70 0.96 -3.59 0.36
N LEU A 71 0.31 -2.59 -0.23
CA LEU A 71 -1.09 -2.66 -0.61
C LEU A 71 -1.30 -3.66 -1.76
N LEU A 72 -0.43 -3.65 -2.76
CA LEU A 72 -0.46 -4.64 -3.85
C LEU A 72 -0.31 -6.06 -3.31
N VAL A 73 0.68 -6.32 -2.45
CA VAL A 73 0.88 -7.63 -1.80
C VAL A 73 -0.37 -8.03 -1.01
N THR A 74 -0.94 -7.11 -0.23
CA THR A 74 -2.16 -7.37 0.56
C THR A 74 -3.33 -7.73 -0.35
N MET A 75 -3.54 -6.98 -1.45
CA MET A 75 -4.59 -7.25 -2.42
C MET A 75 -4.40 -8.61 -3.11
N THR A 76 -3.17 -8.94 -3.52
CA THR A 76 -2.88 -10.25 -4.11
C THR A 76 -3.20 -11.38 -3.14
N VAL A 77 -2.76 -11.28 -1.88
CA VAL A 77 -3.04 -12.31 -0.87
C VAL A 77 -4.55 -12.42 -0.62
N LEU A 78 -5.27 -11.30 -0.58
CA LEU A 78 -6.72 -11.29 -0.36
C LEU A 78 -7.49 -11.91 -1.54
N ALA A 79 -7.10 -11.60 -2.77
CA ALA A 79 -7.70 -12.15 -3.99
C ALA A 79 -7.51 -13.66 -4.09
N ILE A 80 -6.34 -14.20 -3.72
CA ILE A 80 -6.10 -15.65 -3.71
C ILE A 80 -6.90 -16.31 -2.58
N ARG A 81 -7.06 -15.65 -1.42
CA ARG A 81 -7.76 -16.23 -0.25
C ARG A 81 -9.27 -16.27 -0.41
N PHE A 82 -9.84 -15.19 -0.92
CA PHE A 82 -11.27 -14.98 -1.04
C PHE A 82 -11.59 -14.70 -2.51
N PRO A 83 -11.90 -15.75 -3.30
CA PRO A 83 -12.35 -15.58 -4.68
C PRO A 83 -13.57 -14.65 -4.68
N GLU A 84 -13.44 -13.53 -5.38
CA GLU A 84 -14.39 -12.44 -5.27
C GLU A 84 -15.67 -12.81 -6.01
N THR A 85 -16.79 -12.90 -5.28
CA THR A 85 -18.11 -12.88 -5.91
C THR A 85 -18.37 -11.44 -6.35
N PRO A 86 -18.56 -11.15 -7.66
CA PRO A 86 -18.86 -9.82 -8.14
C PRO A 86 -20.10 -9.26 -7.43
N ARG A 87 -20.00 -8.04 -6.90
CA ARG A 87 -21.13 -7.34 -6.28
C ARG A 87 -21.45 -6.13 -7.13
N LEU A 88 -22.71 -6.04 -7.57
CA LEU A 88 -23.20 -4.88 -8.31
C LEU A 88 -23.24 -3.67 -7.37
N GLY A 89 -22.35 -2.70 -7.61
CA GLY A 89 -22.38 -1.40 -6.94
C GLY A 89 -23.44 -0.46 -7.53
N VAL A 90 -23.54 0.76 -6.99
CA VAL A 90 -24.50 1.79 -7.41
C VAL A 90 -24.37 2.18 -8.90
N LEU A 91 -23.19 2.05 -9.49
CA LEU A 91 -22.93 2.31 -10.92
C LEU A 91 -23.34 1.16 -11.86
N ARG A 92 -23.93 0.07 -11.34
CA ARG A 92 -24.26 -1.17 -12.08
C ARG A 92 -23.07 -1.84 -12.80
N ILE A 93 -21.85 -1.44 -12.49
CA ILE A 93 -20.62 -2.13 -12.89
C ILE A 93 -20.27 -3.09 -11.75
N GLU A 94 -19.82 -4.30 -12.12
CA GLU A 94 -19.23 -5.25 -11.19
C GLU A 94 -17.95 -4.63 -10.60
N THR A 95 -18.01 -4.21 -9.34
CA THR A 95 -16.83 -3.66 -8.64
C THR A 95 -16.41 -4.68 -7.59
N THR A 96 -15.16 -5.11 -7.69
CA THR A 96 -14.56 -6.00 -6.71
C THR A 96 -14.20 -5.25 -5.42
N ARG A 97 -13.77 -5.96 -4.37
CA ARG A 97 -13.25 -5.30 -3.17
C ARG A 97 -11.92 -4.61 -3.48
N GLY A 98 -11.13 -5.19 -4.39
CA GLY A 98 -9.91 -4.59 -4.93
C GLY A 98 -10.13 -3.26 -5.64
N ASP A 99 -11.18 -3.16 -6.46
CA ASP A 99 -11.49 -1.94 -7.22
C ASP A 99 -11.79 -0.75 -6.30
N ARG A 100 -12.48 -0.98 -5.17
CA ARG A 100 -12.82 0.06 -4.18
C ARG A 100 -11.58 0.61 -3.49
N LEU A 101 -10.63 -0.26 -3.16
CA LEU A 101 -9.35 0.15 -2.61
C LEU A 101 -8.51 0.92 -3.64
N PHE A 102 -8.46 0.46 -4.90
CA PHE A 102 -7.77 1.18 -5.97
C PHE A 102 -8.36 2.57 -6.21
N ILE A 103 -9.69 2.70 -6.27
CA ILE A 103 -10.38 3.99 -6.42
C ILE A 103 -10.06 4.91 -5.24
N SER A 104 -10.06 4.39 -4.01
CA SER A 104 -9.70 5.19 -2.84
C SER A 104 -8.27 5.72 -2.91
N LEU A 105 -7.31 4.90 -3.34
CA LEU A 105 -5.91 5.30 -3.50
C LEU A 105 -5.71 6.32 -4.61
N LEU A 106 -6.32 6.06 -5.77
CA LEU A 106 -6.24 6.96 -6.92
C LEU A 106 -6.84 8.32 -6.57
N GLY A 107 -8.01 8.34 -5.93
CA GLY A 107 -8.65 9.57 -5.45
C GLY A 107 -7.83 10.29 -4.38
N SER A 108 -7.20 9.58 -3.44
CA SER A 108 -6.27 10.16 -2.47
C SER A 108 -5.03 10.77 -3.13
N ALA A 109 -4.47 10.14 -4.17
CA ALA A 109 -3.35 10.68 -4.93
C ALA A 109 -3.72 12.01 -5.61
N PHE A 110 -4.89 12.09 -6.25
CA PHE A 110 -5.39 13.34 -6.82
C PHE A 110 -5.70 14.40 -5.76
N LEU A 111 -6.21 14.01 -4.59
CA LEU A 111 -6.43 14.91 -3.46
C LEU A 111 -5.11 15.54 -2.97
N CYS A 112 -4.06 14.73 -2.84
CA CYS A 112 -2.72 15.21 -2.47
C CYS A 112 -2.14 16.15 -3.53
N LEU A 113 -2.29 15.83 -4.82
CA LEU A 113 -1.84 16.69 -5.92
C LEU A 113 -2.62 18.00 -5.99
N GLY A 114 -3.95 17.94 -5.84
CA GLY A 114 -4.81 19.11 -5.77
C GLY A 114 -4.43 20.01 -4.59
N TRP A 115 -4.19 19.42 -3.42
CA TRP A 115 -3.71 20.16 -2.26
C TRP A 115 -2.37 20.86 -2.55
N LEU A 116 -1.42 20.15 -3.15
CA LEU A 116 -0.12 20.72 -3.49
C LEU A 116 -0.25 21.90 -4.46
N PHE A 117 -1.17 21.80 -5.43
CA PHE A 117 -1.43 22.85 -6.41
C PHE A 117 -2.03 24.12 -5.79
N PHE A 118 -2.98 23.99 -4.85
CA PHE A 118 -3.68 25.14 -4.26
C PHE A 118 -3.01 25.70 -3.01
N PHE A 119 -2.50 24.84 -2.13
CA PHE A 119 -2.03 25.19 -0.78
C PHE A 119 -0.54 24.94 -0.55
N GLY A 120 0.13 24.20 -1.44
CA GLY A 120 1.54 23.83 -1.27
C GLY A 120 1.76 22.87 -0.09
N GLY A 121 2.98 22.86 0.46
CA GLY A 121 3.30 22.09 1.67
C GLY A 121 2.90 22.84 2.95
N PRO A 122 2.63 22.13 4.07
CA PRO A 122 2.81 20.69 4.31
C PRO A 122 1.54 19.84 4.03
N LEU A 123 1.73 18.58 3.62
CA LEU A 123 0.64 17.66 3.22
C LEU A 123 -0.11 16.99 4.37
N PHE A 124 0.16 17.33 5.64
CA PHE A 124 -0.49 16.67 6.78
C PHE A 124 -2.02 16.79 6.74
N TRP A 125 -2.53 17.95 6.31
CA TRP A 125 -3.97 18.16 6.14
C TRP A 125 -4.53 17.40 4.93
N ALA A 126 -3.76 17.30 3.84
CA ALA A 126 -4.13 16.49 2.69
C ALA A 126 -4.25 15.01 3.05
N LEU A 127 -3.36 14.48 3.92
CA LEU A 127 -3.42 13.12 4.42
C LEU A 127 -4.68 12.85 5.25
N MET A 128 -5.06 13.79 6.12
CA MET A 128 -6.30 13.70 6.88
C MET A 128 -7.52 13.66 5.96
N LEU A 129 -7.56 14.52 4.94
CA LEU A 129 -8.59 14.50 3.90
C LEU A 129 -8.62 13.18 3.13
N CYS A 130 -7.47 12.60 2.82
CA CYS A 130 -7.38 11.29 2.16
C CYS A 130 -7.98 10.17 3.01
N LEU A 131 -7.75 10.18 4.33
CA LEU A 131 -8.34 9.20 5.25
C LEU A 131 -9.86 9.31 5.30
N VAL A 132 -10.40 10.53 5.34
CA VAL A 132 -11.84 10.78 5.30
C VAL A 132 -12.44 10.33 3.97
N TYR A 133 -11.77 10.64 2.86
CA TYR A 133 -12.17 10.21 1.52
C TYR A 133 -12.17 8.69 1.39
N ALA A 134 -11.11 8.01 1.84
CA ALA A 134 -11.03 6.56 1.83
C ALA A 134 -12.17 5.93 2.64
N ALA A 135 -12.45 6.45 3.84
CA ALA A 135 -13.57 5.98 4.67
C ALA A 135 -14.93 6.17 3.98
N ALA A 136 -15.13 7.28 3.28
CA ALA A 136 -16.34 7.53 2.50
C ALA A 136 -16.48 6.55 1.32
N VAL A 137 -15.39 6.27 0.59
CA VAL A 137 -15.38 5.31 -0.52
C VAL A 137 -15.73 3.91 -0.02
N PHE A 138 -15.13 3.44 1.08
CA PHE A 138 -15.47 2.14 1.67
C PHE A 138 -16.90 2.06 2.20
N ARG A 139 -17.51 3.20 2.56
CA ARG A 139 -18.88 3.26 3.06
C ARG A 139 -19.93 3.29 1.95
N TRP A 140 -19.65 3.97 0.83
CA TRP A 140 -20.66 4.31 -0.18
C TRP A 140 -20.46 3.63 -1.54
N VAL A 141 -19.25 3.18 -1.88
CA VAL A 141 -18.99 2.41 -3.10
C VAL A 141 -19.11 0.96 -2.73
#